data_AF-A0A7G9QS14-F1
#
_entry.id   AF-A0A7G9QS14-F1
#
_cell.length_a   1.000
_cell.length_b   1.000
_cell.length_c   1.000
_cell.angle_alpha   90.00
_cell.angle_beta   90.00
_cell.angle_gamma   90.00
#
_symmetry.space_group_name_H-M   'P 1'
#
loop_
_entity.id
_entity.type
_entity.pdbx_description
1 polymer ?
#
loop_
_entity_poly.entity_id
_entity_poly.type
_entity_poly.pdbx_seq_one_letter_code
_entity_poly.pdbx_strand_id
1 'polypeptide(L)'
;MKFPRIAKALDYLPPIVAFGAALVAIVGAPKWNEQGVGIEKVTSTGWIVAIISLAALVTTTLVTLRNHRQQASQQSVRAQISRTGREQLLRGVQHTVCVFKNSHQWDKANPEPSSPLDLLNSDQRSALALVNLNSMSSYADGKGNVKWWEMFENTALKGSAQIASALQTYVTFLDSTLIEAATRLLNCEFMFRLQHTHEIIDANTRGIPERPVQFFWVSPDEHMRAGYEEFWPLVTEVIRLCSENGDDWGDREPSECD
;
A
#
# COMPACT_ATOMS: atom_id res chain seq x y z
N MET A 1 1.71 -22.49 14.84
CA MET A 1 0.98 -23.13 15.95
C MET A 1 -0.47 -22.65 15.96
N LYS A 2 -1.44 -23.56 15.85
CA LYS A 2 -2.88 -23.26 15.79
C LYS A 2 -3.50 -23.33 17.19
N PHE A 3 -3.70 -22.18 17.86
CA PHE A 3 -4.61 -22.08 19.02
C PHE A 3 -5.77 -21.07 18.81
N PRO A 4 -6.54 -21.08 17.70
CA PRO A 4 -7.61 -20.09 17.51
C PRO A 4 -8.94 -20.45 18.19
N ARG A 5 -9.09 -21.64 18.80
CA ARG A 5 -10.38 -22.10 19.35
C ARG A 5 -10.60 -21.80 20.83
N ILE A 6 -9.54 -21.79 21.64
CA ILE A 6 -9.66 -21.58 23.10
C ILE A 6 -9.85 -20.09 23.43
N ALA A 7 -9.14 -19.20 22.74
CA ALA A 7 -9.31 -17.74 22.91
C ALA A 7 -10.75 -17.29 22.63
N LYS A 8 -11.41 -17.86 21.62
CA LYS A 8 -12.82 -17.57 21.31
C LYS A 8 -13.80 -17.98 22.42
N ALA A 9 -13.48 -18.99 23.24
CA ALA A 9 -14.37 -19.43 24.31
C ALA A 9 -14.30 -18.50 25.55
N LEU A 10 -13.13 -17.88 25.78
CA LEU A 10 -12.90 -16.97 26.90
C LEU A 10 -13.68 -15.64 26.79
N ASP A 11 -13.96 -15.18 25.58
CA ASP A 11 -14.77 -13.96 25.37
C ASP A 11 -16.25 -14.12 25.79
N TYR A 12 -16.72 -15.35 26.04
CA TYR A 12 -18.08 -15.66 26.51
C TYR A 12 -18.18 -15.92 28.02
N LEU A 13 -17.05 -15.93 28.75
CA LEU A 13 -17.01 -16.16 30.20
C LEU A 13 -17.58 -14.98 31.04
N PRO A 14 -17.33 -13.70 30.72
CA PRO A 14 -17.80 -12.59 31.54
C PRO A 14 -19.34 -12.51 31.70
N PRO A 15 -20.16 -12.75 30.66
CA PRO A 15 -21.63 -12.82 30.81
C PRO A 15 -22.10 -13.96 31.72
N ILE A 16 -21.43 -15.12 31.68
CA ILE A 16 -21.77 -16.29 32.50
C ILE A 16 -21.41 -16.05 33.97
N VAL A 17 -20.27 -15.42 34.24
CA VAL A 17 -19.85 -15.03 35.59
C VAL A 17 -20.77 -13.95 36.15
N ALA A 18 -21.16 -12.96 35.33
CA ALA A 18 -22.13 -11.93 35.70
C ALA A 18 -23.53 -12.51 35.99
N PHE A 19 -23.97 -13.53 35.23
CA PHE A 19 -25.20 -14.29 35.48
C PHE A 19 -25.15 -15.03 36.83
N GLY A 20 -24.03 -15.69 37.14
CA GLY A 20 -23.82 -16.35 38.44
C GLY A 20 -23.87 -15.35 39.60
N ALA A 21 -23.23 -14.19 39.45
CA ALA A 21 -23.25 -13.12 40.44
C ALA A 21 -24.65 -12.50 40.63
N ALA A 22 -25.41 -12.28 39.55
CA ALA A 22 -26.76 -11.73 39.61
C ALA A 22 -27.76 -12.68 40.30
N LEU A 23 -27.63 -14.00 40.08
CA LEU A 23 -28.43 -15.01 40.78
C LEU A 23 -28.19 -14.99 42.31
N VAL A 24 -26.94 -14.76 42.73
CA VAL A 24 -26.56 -14.61 44.14
C VAL A 24 -27.03 -13.26 44.71
N ALA A 25 -26.94 -12.17 43.94
CA ALA A 25 -27.13 -10.80 44.42
C ALA A 25 -28.59 -10.33 44.59
N ILE A 26 -29.60 -11.02 44.04
CA ILE A 26 -31.01 -10.60 44.25
C ILE A 26 -31.43 -10.93 45.69
N VAL A 27 -31.39 -9.93 46.57
CA VAL A 27 -31.79 -9.99 47.98
C VAL A 27 -33.28 -9.66 48.13
N GLY A 28 -34.02 -10.42 48.94
CA GLY A 28 -35.31 -9.95 49.50
C GLY A 28 -36.54 -10.87 49.42
N ALA A 29 -36.52 -11.97 48.64
CA ALA A 29 -37.63 -12.92 48.59
C ALA A 29 -37.12 -14.37 48.61
N PRO A 30 -37.81 -15.33 49.28
CA PRO A 30 -37.38 -16.72 49.32
C PRO A 30 -37.48 -17.32 47.91
N LYS A 31 -36.32 -17.49 47.26
CA LYS A 31 -36.20 -18.11 45.92
C LYS A 31 -36.38 -19.63 45.97
N TRP A 32 -36.25 -20.18 47.17
CA TRP A 32 -36.28 -21.59 47.46
C TRP A 32 -37.32 -21.84 48.55
N ASN A 33 -38.25 -22.76 48.29
CA ASN A 33 -39.13 -23.29 49.31
C ASN A 33 -38.38 -24.41 50.05
N GLU A 34 -38.06 -24.21 51.33
CA GLU A 34 -37.26 -25.19 52.11
C GLU A 34 -37.97 -26.55 52.27
N GLN A 35 -39.30 -26.59 52.06
CA GLN A 35 -40.14 -27.77 52.18
C GLN A 35 -40.33 -28.54 50.86
N GLY A 36 -39.90 -27.97 49.72
CA GLY A 36 -40.04 -28.59 48.40
C GLY A 36 -38.85 -29.47 48.04
N VAL A 37 -39.10 -30.57 47.32
CA VAL A 37 -38.06 -31.45 46.77
C VAL A 37 -38.08 -31.37 45.25
N GLY A 38 -36.91 -31.23 44.62
CA GLY A 38 -36.80 -31.14 43.16
C GLY A 38 -37.29 -29.80 42.59
N ILE A 39 -38.10 -29.85 41.54
CA ILE A 39 -38.52 -28.68 40.74
C ILE A 39 -39.50 -27.77 41.52
N GLU A 40 -40.27 -28.35 42.44
CA GLU A 40 -41.19 -27.64 43.35
C GLU A 40 -40.47 -26.80 44.42
N LYS A 41 -39.15 -26.96 44.54
CA LYS A 41 -38.33 -26.15 45.44
C LYS A 41 -38.20 -24.71 44.94
N VAL A 42 -38.42 -24.44 43.65
CA VAL A 42 -38.26 -23.11 43.07
C VAL A 42 -39.57 -22.34 43.18
N THR A 43 -39.56 -21.22 43.88
CA THR A 43 -40.74 -20.35 44.01
C THR A 43 -41.05 -19.65 42.67
N SER A 44 -42.27 -19.15 42.50
CA SER A 44 -42.68 -18.42 41.29
C SER A 44 -41.74 -17.24 40.96
N THR A 45 -41.27 -16.53 41.99
CA THR A 45 -40.24 -15.49 41.87
C THR A 45 -38.87 -16.03 41.44
N GLY A 46 -38.47 -17.22 41.89
CA GLY A 46 -37.25 -17.91 41.44
C GLY A 46 -37.29 -18.23 39.94
N TRP A 47 -38.44 -18.68 39.44
CA TRP A 47 -38.65 -18.92 38.00
C TRP A 47 -38.58 -17.64 37.17
N ILE A 48 -39.18 -16.55 37.64
CA ILE A 48 -39.11 -15.24 36.96
C ILE A 48 -37.65 -14.78 36.83
N VAL A 49 -36.87 -14.88 37.90
CA VAL A 49 -35.44 -14.52 37.89
C VAL A 49 -34.65 -15.39 36.91
N ALA A 50 -34.91 -16.70 36.89
CA ALA A 50 -34.25 -17.63 35.96
C ALA A 50 -34.55 -17.28 34.49
N ILE A 51 -35.80 -16.97 34.17
CA ILE A 51 -36.21 -16.59 32.81
C ILE A 51 -35.56 -15.26 32.39
N ILE A 52 -35.60 -14.24 33.25
CA ILE A 52 -34.99 -12.93 32.96
C ILE A 52 -33.48 -13.09 32.75
N SER A 53 -32.84 -13.90 33.56
CA SER A 53 -31.39 -14.10 33.51
C SER A 53 -30.99 -14.93 32.27
N LEU A 54 -31.78 -15.93 31.89
CA LEU A 54 -31.60 -16.68 30.64
C LEU A 54 -31.78 -15.76 29.43
N ALA A 55 -32.82 -14.91 29.44
CA ALA A 55 -33.07 -13.94 28.39
C ALA A 55 -31.90 -12.93 28.28
N ALA A 56 -31.36 -12.45 29.40
CA ALA A 56 -30.19 -11.60 29.41
C ALA A 56 -28.96 -12.29 28.79
N LEU A 57 -28.69 -13.56 29.14
CA LEU A 57 -27.56 -14.32 28.60
C LEU A 57 -27.69 -14.56 27.09
N VAL A 58 -28.90 -14.90 26.61
CA VAL A 58 -29.20 -15.00 25.18
C VAL A 58 -29.01 -13.66 24.48
N THR A 59 -29.46 -12.57 25.10
CA THR A 59 -29.32 -11.22 24.51
C THR A 59 -27.85 -10.80 24.41
N THR A 60 -27.05 -11.01 25.47
CA THR A 60 -25.61 -10.68 25.45
C THR A 60 -24.86 -11.52 24.43
N THR A 61 -25.11 -12.83 24.35
CA THR A 61 -24.45 -13.69 23.35
C THR A 61 -24.81 -13.32 21.92
N LEU A 62 -26.08 -12.98 21.65
CA LEU A 62 -26.51 -12.47 20.34
C LEU A 62 -25.83 -11.13 19.98
N VAL A 63 -25.71 -10.21 20.94
CA VAL A 63 -25.01 -8.93 20.74
C VAL A 63 -23.52 -9.16 20.46
N THR A 64 -22.85 -10.02 21.24
CA THR A 64 -21.43 -10.34 21.03
C THR A 64 -21.20 -11.00 19.66
N LEU A 65 -22.07 -11.93 19.26
CA LEU A 65 -21.99 -12.57 17.95
C LEU A 65 -22.20 -11.57 16.80
N ARG A 66 -23.16 -10.64 16.95
CA ARG A 66 -23.38 -9.56 15.99
C ARG A 66 -22.17 -8.63 15.90
N ASN A 67 -21.62 -8.22 17.04
CA ASN A 67 -20.44 -7.35 17.10
C ASN A 67 -19.22 -8.02 16.46
N HIS A 68 -18.98 -9.31 16.70
CA HIS A 68 -17.89 -10.05 16.03
C HIS A 68 -18.09 -10.14 14.52
N ARG A 69 -19.32 -10.39 14.04
CA ARG A 69 -19.61 -10.40 12.60
C ARG A 69 -19.38 -9.02 11.98
N GLN A 70 -19.78 -7.96 12.67
CA GLN A 70 -19.55 -6.58 12.24
C GLN A 70 -18.05 -6.23 12.23
N GLN A 71 -17.29 -6.62 13.26
CA GLN A 71 -15.84 -6.45 13.31
C GLN A 71 -15.14 -7.22 12.18
N ALA A 72 -15.52 -8.47 11.93
CA ALA A 72 -14.96 -9.28 10.85
C ALA A 72 -15.24 -8.66 9.47
N SER A 73 -16.45 -8.16 9.25
CA SER A 73 -16.81 -7.44 8.03
C SER A 73 -16.04 -6.12 7.89
N GLN A 74 -15.87 -5.36 8.97
CA GLN A 74 -15.05 -4.14 8.94
C GLN A 74 -13.59 -4.44 8.65
N GLN A 75 -13.04 -5.52 9.21
CA GLN A 75 -11.67 -5.96 8.93
C GLN A 75 -11.50 -6.39 7.47
N SER A 76 -12.46 -7.12 6.88
CA SER A 76 -12.37 -7.51 5.48
C SER A 76 -12.45 -6.30 4.54
N VAL A 77 -13.31 -5.33 4.84
CA VAL A 77 -13.41 -4.08 4.06
C VAL A 77 -12.11 -3.28 4.18
N ARG A 78 -11.55 -3.15 5.40
CA ARG A 78 -10.25 -2.48 5.61
C ARG A 78 -9.12 -3.14 4.83
N ALA A 79 -9.04 -4.48 4.84
CA ALA A 79 -8.05 -5.23 4.09
C ALA A 79 -8.19 -5.02 2.57
N GLN A 80 -9.42 -4.99 2.06
CA GLN A 80 -9.70 -4.72 0.66
C GLN A 80 -9.27 -3.30 0.26
N ILE A 81 -9.61 -2.29 1.07
CA ILE A 81 -9.20 -0.90 0.82
C ILE A 81 -7.68 -0.76 0.85
N SER A 82 -7.02 -1.40 1.83
CA SER A 82 -5.56 -1.42 1.93
C SER A 82 -4.91 -2.03 0.68
N ARG A 83 -5.43 -3.16 0.20
CA ARG A 83 -4.98 -3.79 -1.04
C ARG A 83 -5.15 -2.87 -2.25
N THR A 84 -6.31 -2.25 -2.41
CA THR A 84 -6.53 -1.27 -3.49
C THR A 84 -5.55 -0.10 -3.40
N GLY A 85 -5.29 0.40 -2.19
CA GLY A 85 -4.30 1.46 -1.98
C GLY A 85 -2.89 1.05 -2.39
N ARG A 86 -2.45 -0.16 -2.04
CA ARG A 86 -1.16 -0.73 -2.48
C ARG A 86 -1.08 -0.88 -3.99
N GLU A 87 -2.14 -1.38 -4.63
CA GLU A 87 -2.21 -1.51 -6.09
C GLU A 87 -2.13 -0.14 -6.79
N GLN A 88 -2.81 0.89 -6.27
CA GLN A 88 -2.74 2.26 -6.82
C GLN A 88 -1.34 2.88 -6.65
N LEU A 89 -0.71 2.68 -5.49
CA LEU A 89 0.68 3.10 -5.27
C LEU A 89 1.64 2.42 -6.22
N LEU A 90 1.56 1.09 -6.32
CA LEU A 90 2.37 0.31 -7.26
C LEU A 90 2.20 0.85 -8.68
N ARG A 91 0.95 1.13 -9.08
CA ARG A 91 0.68 1.66 -10.41
C ARG A 91 1.33 3.00 -10.67
N GLY A 92 1.31 3.92 -9.70
CA GLY A 92 1.96 5.22 -9.84
C GLY A 92 3.48 5.11 -9.92
N VAL A 93 4.08 4.22 -9.12
CA VAL A 93 5.53 3.95 -9.17
C VAL A 93 5.93 3.35 -10.52
N GLN A 94 5.21 2.32 -10.97
CA GLN A 94 5.45 1.69 -12.28
C GLN A 94 5.32 2.68 -13.43
N HIS A 95 4.32 3.56 -13.39
CA HIS A 95 4.16 4.60 -14.40
C HIS A 95 5.34 5.60 -14.38
N THR A 96 5.87 5.93 -13.20
CA THR A 96 7.03 6.83 -13.07
C THR A 96 8.29 6.24 -13.73
N VAL A 97 8.48 4.93 -13.64
CA VAL A 97 9.73 4.28 -14.07
C VAL A 97 9.64 3.59 -15.43
N CYS A 98 8.45 3.50 -16.04
CA CYS A 98 8.27 2.69 -17.25
C CYS A 98 9.08 3.17 -18.46
N VAL A 99 9.36 4.47 -18.57
CA VAL A 99 10.23 5.04 -19.62
C VAL A 99 11.65 4.47 -19.55
N PHE A 100 12.12 4.11 -18.35
CA PHE A 100 13.45 3.51 -18.18
C PHE A 100 13.47 2.02 -18.55
N LYS A 101 12.36 1.31 -18.37
CA LYS A 101 12.26 -0.11 -18.73
C LYS A 101 12.03 -0.29 -20.23
N ASN A 102 10.95 0.28 -20.76
CA ASN A 102 10.46 0.02 -22.12
C ASN A 102 11.12 0.88 -23.22
N SER A 103 12.37 1.27 -23.03
CA SER A 103 13.08 2.10 -24.01
C SER A 103 13.79 1.24 -25.08
N HIS A 104 13.64 1.58 -26.36
CA HIS A 104 14.48 0.99 -27.43
C HIS A 104 15.98 1.36 -27.34
N GLN A 105 16.40 2.10 -26.31
CA GLN A 105 17.82 2.30 -25.98
C GLN A 105 18.51 1.00 -25.54
N TRP A 106 17.74 0.02 -25.06
CA TRP A 106 18.25 -1.29 -24.67
C TRP A 106 18.46 -2.13 -25.92
N ASP A 107 19.69 -2.62 -26.09
CA ASP A 107 20.11 -3.38 -27.25
C ASP A 107 20.84 -4.66 -26.84
N LYS A 108 21.40 -5.40 -27.80
CA LYS A 108 22.15 -6.63 -27.50
C LYS A 108 23.41 -6.37 -26.66
N ALA A 109 23.94 -5.15 -26.64
CA ALA A 109 25.11 -4.77 -25.85
C ALA A 109 24.72 -4.30 -24.44
N ASN A 110 23.52 -3.73 -24.26
CA ASN A 110 22.95 -3.30 -22.99
C ASN A 110 21.55 -3.89 -22.83
N PRO A 111 21.42 -5.09 -22.23
CA PRO A 111 20.12 -5.74 -22.11
C PRO A 111 19.18 -4.89 -21.25
N GLU A 112 17.88 -5.00 -21.57
CA GLU A 112 16.83 -4.38 -20.77
C GLU A 112 16.99 -4.77 -19.30
N PRO A 113 16.91 -3.81 -18.37
CA PRO A 113 17.02 -4.12 -16.96
C PRO A 113 15.89 -5.09 -16.56
N SER A 114 16.21 -6.00 -15.64
CA SER A 114 15.24 -6.96 -15.09
C SER A 114 14.60 -6.48 -13.79
N SER A 115 15.27 -5.55 -13.10
CA SER A 115 14.81 -4.90 -11.88
C SER A 115 15.20 -3.41 -11.84
N PRO A 116 14.53 -2.56 -11.03
CA PRO A 116 14.93 -1.16 -10.90
C PRO A 116 16.37 -0.97 -10.40
N LEU A 117 16.90 -1.92 -9.62
CA LEU A 117 18.27 -1.87 -9.12
C LEU A 117 19.31 -2.09 -10.23
N ASP A 118 18.94 -2.74 -11.34
CA ASP A 118 19.87 -2.97 -12.45
C ASP A 118 20.29 -1.66 -13.12
N LEU A 119 19.52 -0.58 -12.94
CA LEU A 119 19.88 0.75 -13.41
C LEU A 119 21.05 1.34 -12.62
N LEU A 120 21.37 0.80 -11.44
CA LEU A 120 22.57 1.19 -10.70
C LEU A 120 23.85 0.56 -11.27
N ASN A 121 23.76 -0.48 -12.09
CA ASN A 121 24.92 -1.13 -12.70
C ASN A 121 25.62 -0.20 -13.68
N SER A 122 26.95 -0.33 -13.79
CA SER A 122 27.79 0.56 -14.61
C SER A 122 27.38 0.59 -16.08
N ASP A 123 26.99 -0.56 -16.64
CA ASP A 123 26.69 -0.71 -18.06
C ASP A 123 25.36 -0.02 -18.41
N GLN A 124 24.29 -0.36 -17.69
CA GLN A 124 22.97 0.26 -17.85
C GLN A 124 23.00 1.77 -17.61
N ARG A 125 23.76 2.19 -16.59
CA ARG A 125 23.96 3.61 -16.27
C ARG A 125 24.68 4.35 -17.39
N SER A 126 25.74 3.75 -17.95
CA SER A 126 26.49 4.35 -19.06
C SER A 126 25.61 4.45 -20.32
N ALA A 127 24.78 3.44 -20.59
CA ALA A 127 23.82 3.48 -21.69
C ALA A 127 22.80 4.62 -21.52
N LEU A 128 22.23 4.78 -20.32
CA LEU A 128 21.34 5.89 -20.00
C LEU A 128 22.02 7.25 -20.15
N ALA A 129 23.27 7.40 -19.72
CA ALA A 129 24.01 8.66 -19.78
C ALA A 129 24.21 9.16 -21.22
N LEU A 130 24.24 8.24 -22.20
CA LEU A 130 24.38 8.56 -23.62
C LEU A 130 23.08 9.05 -24.28
N VAL A 131 21.94 8.91 -23.60
CA VAL A 131 20.65 9.39 -24.11
C VAL A 131 20.70 10.90 -24.27
N ASN A 132 20.43 11.36 -25.50
CA ASN A 132 20.20 12.77 -25.77
C ASN A 132 18.75 13.10 -25.39
N LEU A 133 18.57 13.80 -24.28
CA LEU A 133 17.26 14.19 -23.77
C LEU A 133 16.47 15.04 -24.78
N ASN A 134 17.16 15.75 -25.67
CA ASN A 134 16.56 16.62 -26.67
C ASN A 134 16.28 15.91 -28.02
N SER A 135 16.72 14.66 -28.18
CA SER A 135 16.37 13.84 -29.34
C SER A 135 14.98 13.23 -29.18
N MET A 136 14.41 12.82 -30.30
CA MET A 136 13.16 12.07 -30.31
C MET A 136 13.34 10.78 -29.52
N SER A 137 12.36 10.48 -28.67
CA SER A 137 12.31 9.22 -27.96
C SER A 137 11.97 8.11 -28.96
N SER A 138 12.65 6.99 -28.82
CA SER A 138 12.32 5.75 -29.49
C SER A 138 11.42 4.91 -28.60
N TYR A 139 10.50 5.54 -27.86
CA TYR A 139 9.54 4.83 -27.03
C TYR A 139 8.44 4.24 -27.94
N ALA A 140 8.10 2.97 -27.70
CA ALA A 140 7.57 2.04 -28.68
C ALA A 140 6.06 2.15 -28.96
N ASP A 141 5.60 3.25 -29.56
CA ASP A 141 4.15 3.51 -29.66
C ASP A 141 3.70 4.01 -31.04
N GLY A 142 4.63 4.36 -31.93
CA GLY A 142 4.29 4.83 -33.28
C GLY A 142 3.43 6.09 -33.33
N LYS A 143 3.25 6.79 -32.19
CA LYS A 143 2.47 8.02 -32.06
C LYS A 143 3.37 9.16 -31.57
N GLY A 144 3.82 9.98 -32.52
CA GLY A 144 4.26 11.34 -32.25
C GLY A 144 5.76 11.53 -31.93
N ASN A 145 6.25 12.68 -32.37
CA ASN A 145 7.60 13.18 -32.19
C ASN A 145 7.84 13.69 -30.76
N VAL A 146 7.77 12.84 -29.74
CA VAL A 146 7.97 13.25 -28.33
C VAL A 146 9.45 13.13 -27.98
N LYS A 147 10.02 14.19 -27.39
CA LYS A 147 11.43 14.21 -26.96
C LYS A 147 11.61 13.38 -25.68
N TRP A 148 12.81 12.83 -25.47
CA TRP A 148 13.13 12.06 -24.26
C TRP A 148 12.83 12.82 -22.97
N TRP A 149 13.19 14.11 -22.88
CA TRP A 149 12.91 14.92 -21.70
C TRP A 149 11.42 15.00 -21.38
N GLU A 150 10.58 15.10 -22.41
CA GLU A 150 9.13 15.22 -22.27
C GLU A 150 8.53 13.90 -21.77
N MET A 151 9.05 12.75 -22.23
CA MET A 151 8.66 11.44 -21.71
C MET A 151 9.01 11.28 -20.22
N PHE A 152 10.24 11.62 -19.83
CA PHE A 152 10.66 11.55 -18.43
C PHE A 152 9.84 12.47 -17.53
N GLU A 153 9.59 13.70 -17.97
CA GLU A 153 8.81 14.67 -17.22
C GLU A 153 7.34 14.26 -17.10
N ASN A 154 6.69 13.87 -18.19
CA ASN A 154 5.29 13.46 -18.19
C ASN A 154 5.04 12.24 -17.31
N THR A 155 5.90 11.22 -17.41
CA THR A 155 5.76 10.01 -16.59
C THR A 155 6.06 10.26 -15.12
N ALA A 156 7.05 11.09 -14.81
CA ALA A 156 7.31 11.51 -13.43
C ALA A 156 6.16 12.35 -12.85
N LEU A 157 5.59 13.30 -13.60
CA LEU A 157 4.46 14.12 -13.17
C LEU A 157 3.19 13.28 -12.96
N LYS A 158 2.83 12.45 -13.93
CA LYS A 158 1.65 11.58 -13.83
C LYS A 158 1.82 10.53 -12.73
N GLY A 159 2.98 9.90 -12.66
CA GLY A 159 3.29 8.88 -11.66
C GLY A 159 3.30 9.45 -10.25
N SER A 160 3.96 10.58 -10.02
CA SER A 160 3.94 11.28 -8.73
C SER A 160 2.54 11.76 -8.33
N ALA A 161 1.74 12.26 -9.27
CA ALA A 161 0.34 12.62 -9.00
C ALA A 161 -0.50 11.42 -8.59
N GLN A 162 -0.30 10.26 -9.23
CA GLN A 162 -0.97 9.00 -8.84
C GLN A 162 -0.52 8.53 -7.45
N ILE A 163 0.77 8.55 -7.15
CA ILE A 163 1.30 8.19 -5.83
C ILE A 163 0.74 9.13 -4.75
N ALA A 164 0.77 10.45 -4.99
CA ALA A 164 0.26 11.44 -4.05
C ALA A 164 -1.25 11.26 -3.80
N SER A 165 -2.03 11.05 -4.86
CA SER A 165 -3.47 10.79 -4.76
C SER A 165 -3.76 9.50 -3.98
N ALA A 166 -3.00 8.43 -4.23
CA ALA A 166 -3.13 7.17 -3.51
C ALA A 166 -2.78 7.33 -2.02
N LEU A 167 -1.70 8.06 -1.69
CA LEU A 167 -1.37 8.37 -0.30
C LEU A 167 -2.50 9.17 0.34
N GLN A 168 -2.97 10.25 -0.26
CA GLN A 168 -4.05 11.08 0.30
C GLN A 168 -5.36 10.29 0.54
N THR A 169 -5.70 9.38 -0.38
CA THR A 169 -6.94 8.61 -0.32
C THR A 169 -6.86 7.45 0.67
N TYR A 170 -5.71 6.78 0.75
CA TYR A 170 -5.57 5.50 1.45
C TYR A 170 -4.67 5.54 2.69
N VAL A 171 -4.12 6.70 3.09
CA VAL A 171 -3.16 6.83 4.21
C VAL A 171 -3.60 6.14 5.49
N THR A 172 -4.90 6.15 5.82
CA THR A 172 -5.41 5.55 7.07
C THR A 172 -5.51 4.02 7.02
N PHE A 173 -5.32 3.42 5.85
CA PHE A 173 -5.41 1.97 5.60
C PHE A 173 -4.07 1.35 5.17
N LEU A 174 -3.04 2.16 4.93
CA LEU A 174 -1.70 1.71 4.53
C LEU A 174 -0.78 1.59 5.75
N ASP A 175 0.24 0.73 5.64
CA ASP A 175 1.26 0.59 6.66
C ASP A 175 2.17 1.81 6.70
N SER A 176 2.63 2.19 7.89
CA SER A 176 3.49 3.37 8.09
C SER A 176 4.80 3.29 7.30
N THR A 177 5.37 2.10 7.17
CA THR A 177 6.59 1.85 6.39
C THR A 177 6.40 2.15 4.92
N LEU A 178 5.26 1.76 4.34
CA LEU A 178 4.92 2.04 2.95
C LEU A 178 4.66 3.54 2.72
N ILE A 179 3.97 4.19 3.66
CA ILE A 179 3.73 5.65 3.61
C ILE A 179 5.06 6.39 3.63
N GLU A 180 5.98 6.01 4.52
CA GLU A 180 7.30 6.63 4.62
C GLU A 180 8.12 6.41 3.34
N ALA A 181 8.21 5.17 2.84
CA ALA A 181 8.95 4.85 1.62
C ALA A 181 8.42 5.62 0.41
N ALA A 182 7.09 5.64 0.20
CA ALA A 182 6.46 6.36 -0.90
C ALA A 182 6.63 7.88 -0.77
N THR A 183 6.57 8.42 0.45
CA THR A 183 6.80 9.85 0.69
C THR A 183 8.25 10.22 0.41
N ARG A 184 9.22 9.39 0.81
CA ARG A 184 10.64 9.59 0.47
C ARG A 184 10.87 9.53 -1.03
N LEU A 185 10.26 8.57 -1.73
CA LEU A 185 10.34 8.47 -3.19
C LEU A 185 9.81 9.75 -3.87
N LEU A 186 8.66 10.28 -3.42
CA LEU A 186 8.08 11.52 -3.95
C LEU A 186 8.97 12.75 -3.75
N ASN A 187 9.73 12.80 -2.65
CA ASN A 187 10.49 13.98 -2.25
C ASN A 187 11.99 13.85 -2.48
N CYS A 188 12.46 12.75 -3.08
CA CYS A 188 13.88 12.59 -3.38
C CYS A 188 14.31 13.51 -4.54
N GLU A 189 15.59 13.85 -4.55
CA GLU A 189 16.16 14.81 -5.50
C GLU A 189 15.96 14.40 -6.97
N PHE A 190 16.13 13.11 -7.28
CA PHE A 190 16.01 12.63 -8.65
C PHE A 190 14.57 12.70 -9.17
N MET A 191 13.57 12.43 -8.32
CA MET A 191 12.16 12.61 -8.68
C MET A 191 11.87 14.07 -9.04
N PHE A 192 12.35 15.00 -8.22
CA PHE A 192 12.21 16.44 -8.50
C PHE A 192 12.85 16.83 -9.83
N ARG A 193 14.07 16.33 -10.07
CA ARG A 193 14.81 16.51 -11.33
C ARG A 193 14.03 15.99 -12.54
N LEU A 194 13.42 14.80 -12.45
CA LEU A 194 12.61 14.23 -13.53
C LEU A 194 11.36 15.10 -13.81
N GLN A 195 10.67 15.57 -12.78
CA GLN A 195 9.47 16.42 -12.91
C GLN A 195 9.73 17.81 -13.49
N HIS A 196 11.00 18.26 -13.50
CA HIS A 196 11.40 19.57 -14.01
C HIS A 196 12.49 19.42 -15.07
N THR A 197 12.43 18.32 -15.85
CA THR A 197 13.44 18.04 -16.86
C THR A 197 13.49 19.18 -17.89
N HIS A 198 12.36 19.76 -18.27
CA HIS A 198 12.35 20.86 -19.25
C HIS A 198 13.17 22.07 -18.78
N GLU A 199 13.08 22.45 -17.50
CA GLU A 199 13.80 23.61 -16.95
C GLU A 199 15.31 23.40 -17.03
N ILE A 200 15.73 22.15 -16.83
CA ILE A 200 17.13 21.73 -16.90
C ILE A 200 17.60 21.71 -18.36
N ILE A 201 16.77 21.29 -19.30
CA ILE A 201 17.07 21.40 -20.73
C ILE A 201 17.24 22.85 -21.13
N ASP A 202 16.33 23.74 -20.75
CA ASP A 202 16.37 25.16 -21.08
C ASP A 202 17.63 25.84 -20.54
N ALA A 203 18.00 25.54 -19.29
CA ALA A 203 19.22 26.03 -18.67
C ALA A 203 20.50 25.58 -19.42
N ASN A 204 20.51 24.37 -19.96
CA ASN A 204 21.67 23.79 -20.64
C ASN A 204 21.74 24.11 -22.14
N THR A 205 20.61 24.42 -22.76
CA THR A 205 20.52 24.76 -24.19
C THR A 205 20.85 26.23 -24.48
N ARG A 206 20.79 27.12 -23.48
CA ARG A 206 21.09 28.57 -23.60
C ARG A 206 20.30 29.25 -24.73
N GLY A 207 19.04 28.85 -24.94
CA GLY A 207 18.18 29.40 -25.98
C GLY A 207 18.39 28.81 -27.39
N ILE A 208 19.10 27.68 -27.50
CA ILE A 208 19.21 26.90 -28.75
C ILE A 208 18.44 25.57 -28.56
N PRO A 209 17.15 25.51 -28.95
CA PRO A 209 16.26 24.38 -28.61
C PRO A 209 16.65 23.02 -29.20
N GLU A 210 17.61 22.97 -30.13
CA GLU A 210 18.09 21.75 -30.79
C GLU A 210 19.42 21.25 -30.23
N ARG A 211 20.05 22.01 -29.32
CA ARG A 211 21.34 21.63 -28.76
C ARG A 211 21.21 20.28 -28.03
N PRO A 212 22.11 19.32 -28.29
CA PRO A 212 22.07 18.04 -27.59
C PRO A 212 22.34 18.24 -26.10
N VAL A 213 21.55 17.57 -25.27
CA VAL A 213 21.72 17.53 -23.82
C VAL A 213 21.73 16.07 -23.39
N GLN A 214 22.87 15.60 -22.90
CA GLN A 214 22.99 14.23 -22.40
C GLN A 214 22.25 14.05 -21.08
N PHE A 215 21.91 12.82 -20.74
CA PHE A 215 21.34 12.43 -19.44
C PHE A 215 22.44 12.50 -18.34
N PHE A 216 23.03 13.67 -18.10
CA PHE A 216 24.29 13.82 -17.33
C PHE A 216 24.18 13.53 -15.82
N TRP A 217 23.01 13.71 -15.22
CA TRP A 217 22.63 13.27 -13.86
C TRP A 217 22.66 11.75 -13.62
N VAL A 218 22.83 10.92 -14.66
CA VAL A 218 23.14 9.49 -14.51
C VAL A 218 24.57 9.16 -14.90
N SER A 219 25.35 10.17 -15.33
CA SER A 219 26.78 10.03 -15.62
C SER A 219 27.52 9.53 -14.38
N PRO A 220 28.63 8.78 -14.54
CA PRO A 220 29.46 8.32 -13.43
C PRO A 220 30.05 9.44 -12.54
N ASP A 221 29.95 10.71 -12.94
CA ASP A 221 30.44 11.87 -12.16
C ASP A 221 29.76 11.96 -10.77
N GLU A 222 30.58 11.87 -9.71
CA GLU A 222 30.12 11.72 -8.31
C GLU A 222 29.15 12.81 -7.82
N HIS A 223 29.31 14.05 -8.27
CA HIS A 223 28.56 15.20 -7.72
C HIS A 223 27.08 15.26 -8.13
N MET A 224 26.68 14.58 -9.20
CA MET A 224 25.31 14.63 -9.73
C MET A 224 24.50 13.35 -9.47
N ARG A 225 25.14 12.36 -8.84
CA ARG A 225 24.70 10.95 -8.83
C ARG A 225 23.97 10.53 -7.56
N ALA A 226 24.13 11.29 -6.47
CA ALA A 226 23.59 10.93 -5.16
C ALA A 226 22.06 10.74 -5.19
N GLY A 227 21.32 11.66 -5.81
CA GLY A 227 19.87 11.50 -5.97
C GLY A 227 19.47 10.30 -6.81
N TYR A 228 20.21 10.01 -7.88
CA TYR A 228 19.96 8.83 -8.73
C TYR A 228 20.19 7.52 -7.97
N GLU A 229 21.27 7.46 -7.17
CA GLU A 229 21.59 6.29 -6.35
C GLU A 229 20.66 6.10 -5.16
N GLU A 230 20.07 7.18 -4.63
CA GLU A 230 19.00 7.10 -3.64
C GLU A 230 17.67 6.65 -4.26
N PHE A 231 17.37 7.07 -5.48
CA PHE A 231 16.07 6.86 -6.13
C PHE A 231 15.75 5.39 -6.36
N TRP A 232 16.65 4.62 -6.98
CA TRP A 232 16.34 3.23 -7.36
C TRP A 232 16.08 2.31 -6.17
N PRO A 233 16.85 2.37 -5.06
CA PRO A 233 16.50 1.66 -3.84
C PRO A 233 15.12 2.02 -3.29
N LEU A 234 14.72 3.30 -3.36
CA LEU A 234 13.38 3.73 -2.94
C LEU A 234 12.29 3.17 -3.83
N VAL A 235 12.48 3.17 -5.15
CA VAL A 235 11.56 2.55 -6.11
C VAL A 235 11.38 1.06 -5.78
N THR A 236 12.48 0.33 -5.65
CA THR A 236 12.46 -1.11 -5.33
C THR A 236 11.76 -1.36 -4.01
N GLU A 237 12.05 -0.58 -2.97
CA GLU A 237 11.43 -0.74 -1.66
C GLU A 237 9.91 -0.51 -1.71
N VAL A 238 9.45 0.53 -2.42
CA VAL A 238 7.99 0.77 -2.57
C VAL A 238 7.33 -0.35 -3.38
N ILE A 239 7.95 -0.82 -4.47
CA ILE A 239 7.45 -1.96 -5.25
C ILE A 239 7.32 -3.19 -4.36
N ARG A 240 8.37 -3.53 -3.61
CA ARG A 240 8.43 -4.68 -2.69
C ARG A 240 7.37 -4.60 -1.58
N LEU A 241 7.11 -3.41 -1.05
CA LEU A 241 6.08 -3.21 -0.01
C LEU A 241 4.65 -3.27 -0.57
N CYS A 242 4.47 -2.95 -1.86
CA CYS A 242 3.18 -3.02 -2.53
C CYS A 242 2.87 -4.38 -3.16
N SER A 243 3.89 -5.11 -3.64
CA SER A 243 3.73 -6.38 -4.34
C SER A 243 3.65 -7.58 -3.38
N GLU A 244 2.74 -8.51 -3.65
CA GLU A 244 2.68 -9.80 -2.94
C GLU A 244 3.74 -10.79 -3.47
N ASN A 245 4.33 -10.52 -4.64
CA ASN A 245 5.16 -11.46 -5.42
C ASN A 245 6.65 -11.08 -5.56
N GLY A 246 7.17 -10.12 -4.79
CA GLY A 246 8.58 -9.71 -4.87
C GLY A 246 8.87 -8.70 -5.98
N ASP A 247 10.16 -8.35 -6.16
CA ASP A 247 10.73 -7.14 -6.82
C ASP A 247 10.43 -6.95 -8.32
N ASP A 248 9.39 -7.58 -8.86
CA ASP A 248 8.96 -7.40 -10.24
C ASP A 248 8.32 -6.02 -10.43
N TRP A 249 9.04 -5.13 -11.13
CA TRP A 249 8.54 -3.83 -11.57
C TRP A 249 7.48 -3.89 -12.67
N GLY A 250 7.10 -5.09 -13.15
CA GLY A 250 5.90 -5.37 -13.94
C GLY A 250 6.04 -5.07 -15.43
N ASP A 251 5.40 -5.90 -16.26
CA ASP A 251 5.32 -5.71 -17.72
C ASP A 251 4.12 -4.82 -18.04
N ARG A 252 4.35 -3.51 -18.14
CA ARG A 252 3.36 -2.60 -18.76
C ARG A 252 3.64 -2.45 -20.24
N GLU A 253 2.57 -2.49 -21.03
CA GLU A 253 2.67 -2.14 -22.45
C GLU A 253 3.10 -0.68 -22.59
N PRO A 254 3.97 -0.35 -23.57
CA PRO A 254 4.47 1.01 -23.80
C PRO A 254 3.34 2.06 -23.80
N SER A 255 2.20 1.72 -24.41
CA SER A 255 1.03 2.61 -24.54
C SER A 255 0.36 3.04 -23.23
N GLU A 256 0.69 2.40 -22.10
CA GLU A 256 0.17 2.77 -20.77
C GLU A 256 1.05 3.82 -20.06
N CYS A 257 2.09 4.31 -20.73
CA CYS A 257 3.01 5.34 -20.24
C CYS A 257 2.79 6.72 -20.85
N ASP A 258 1.86 6.82 -21.82
CA ASP A 258 1.51 8.06 -22.52
C ASP A 258 0.71 9.06 -21.68
#